data_AF-A0A950GVU3-F1
#
_entry.id   AF-A0A950GVU3-F1
#
_cell.length_a   1.000
_cell.length_b   1.000
_cell.length_c   1.000
_cell.angle_alpha   90.00
_cell.angle_beta   90.00
_cell.angle_gamma   90.00
#
_symmetry.space_group_name_H-M   'P 1'
#
loop_
_entity.id
_entity.type
_entity.pdbx_description
1 polymer ?
#
loop_
_entity_poly.entity_id
_entity_poly.type
_entity_poly.pdbx_seq_one_letter_code
_entity_poly.pdbx_strand_id
1 'polypeptide(L)' 'SSRNEIDDLGLRELVEDGGVALVEWGEAAEPVLADDWLRLDLGMGDGEDDRTVRITARGGSWSERWSALTASLGRWLVPA' A
#
# COMPACT_ATOMS: atom_id res chain seq x y z
N SER A 1 17.01 -16.45 0.65
CA SER A 1 16.44 -16.85 1.95
C SER A 1 15.62 -15.75 2.62
N SER A 2 14.81 -14.98 1.87
CA SER A 2 13.83 -14.03 2.43
C SER A 2 12.41 -14.27 1.91
N ARG A 3 12.27 -15.08 0.85
CA ARG A 3 10.99 -15.40 0.22
C ARG A 3 10.14 -16.37 1.05
N ASN A 4 10.77 -17.38 1.66
CA ASN A 4 10.07 -18.36 2.52
C ASN A 4 9.54 -17.74 3.82
N GLU A 5 10.21 -16.74 4.41
CA GLU A 5 9.71 -16.07 5.63
C GLU A 5 8.43 -15.26 5.38
N ILE A 6 8.23 -14.77 4.15
CA ILE A 6 7.03 -14.01 3.78
C ILE A 6 5.83 -14.94 3.58
N ASP A 7 6.06 -16.13 3.00
CA ASP A 7 5.03 -17.15 2.84
C ASP A 7 4.57 -17.71 4.21
N ASP A 8 5.49 -17.84 5.18
CA ASP A 8 5.18 -18.32 6.54
C ASP A 8 4.40 -17.30 7.41
N LEU A 9 4.24 -16.05 6.95
CA LEU A 9 3.52 -15.00 7.70
C LEU A 9 1.98 -15.11 7.58
N GLY A 10 1.45 -15.95 6.69
CA GLY A 10 -0.01 -16.13 6.53
C GLY A 10 -0.75 -14.87 6.08
N LEU A 11 -0.07 -13.98 5.34
CA LEU A 11 -0.62 -12.68 4.93
C LEU A 11 -1.84 -12.81 4.03
N ARG A 12 -1.91 -13.90 3.25
CA ARG A 12 -3.03 -14.17 2.35
C ARG A 12 -4.29 -14.51 3.14
N GLU A 13 -4.22 -15.44 4.09
CA GLU A 13 -5.37 -15.81 4.91
C GLU A 13 -5.90 -14.60 5.70
N LEU A 14 -5.01 -13.76 6.25
CA LEU A 14 -5.39 -12.57 7.02
C LEU A 14 -6.19 -11.55 6.18
N VAL A 15 -5.85 -11.40 4.91
CA VAL A 15 -6.56 -10.49 3.98
C VAL A 15 -7.86 -11.13 3.47
N GLU A 16 -7.88 -12.43 3.21
CA GLU A 16 -9.07 -13.17 2.78
C GLU A 16 -10.18 -13.16 3.85
N ASP A 17 -9.84 -13.15 5.13
CA ASP A 17 -10.78 -13.00 6.25
C ASP A 17 -11.26 -11.55 6.49
N GLY A 18 -11.00 -10.65 5.55
CA GLY A 18 -11.44 -9.24 5.59
C GLY A 18 -10.53 -8.33 6.43
N GLY A 19 -9.35 -8.81 6.83
CA GLY A 19 -8.32 -8.01 7.48
C GLY A 19 -7.56 -7.10 6.50
N VAL A 20 -6.72 -6.22 7.06
CA VAL A 20 -5.78 -5.40 6.29
C VAL A 20 -4.37 -5.75 6.74
N ALA A 21 -3.53 -6.16 5.80
CA ALA A 21 -2.11 -6.37 6.02
C ALA A 21 -1.32 -5.11 5.63
N LEU A 22 -0.45 -4.64 6.53
CA LEU A 22 0.54 -3.61 6.24
C LEU A 22 1.92 -4.27 6.18
N VAL A 23 2.58 -4.17 5.03
CA VAL A 23 3.87 -4.79 4.80
C VAL A 23 4.91 -3.71 4.54
N GLU A 24 5.92 -3.63 5.41
CA GLU A 24 7.11 -2.83 5.16
C GLU A 24 8.05 -3.65 4.26
N TRP A 25 8.71 -3.02 3.28
CA TRP A 25 9.59 -3.65 2.26
C TRP A 25 8.88 -4.33 1.07
N GLY A 26 7.95 -3.60 0.43
CA GLY A 26 7.09 -4.07 -0.66
C GLY A 26 7.78 -4.79 -1.83
N GLU A 27 9.04 -4.47 -2.17
CA GLU A 27 9.77 -5.16 -3.26
C GLU A 27 10.00 -6.65 -2.98
N ALA A 28 10.22 -7.03 -1.72
CA ALA A 28 10.39 -8.43 -1.32
C ALA A 28 9.05 -9.17 -1.23
N ALA A 29 7.97 -8.44 -0.94
CA ALA A 29 6.64 -8.99 -0.70
C ALA A 29 5.71 -8.96 -1.93
N GLU A 30 6.04 -8.17 -2.96
CA GLU A 30 5.29 -8.05 -4.22
C GLU A 30 4.90 -9.40 -4.86
N PRO A 31 5.77 -10.43 -4.87
CA PRO A 31 5.41 -11.74 -5.41
C PRO A 31 4.34 -12.50 -4.60
N VAL A 32 4.13 -12.11 -3.34
CA VAL A 32 3.27 -12.81 -2.37
C VAL A 32 1.95 -12.05 -2.13
N LEU A 33 1.95 -10.73 -2.36
CA LEU A 33 0.75 -9.90 -2.30
C LEU A 33 -0.26 -10.33 -3.38
N ALA A 34 -1.54 -10.39 -3.00
CA ALA A 34 -2.65 -10.73 -3.88
C ALA A 34 -2.77 -9.72 -5.06
N ASP A 35 -3.59 -10.01 -6.07
CA ASP A 35 -3.79 -9.10 -7.23
C ASP A 35 -4.42 -7.73 -6.88
N ASP A 36 -4.78 -7.52 -5.62
CA ASP A 36 -5.47 -6.35 -5.10
C ASP A 36 -4.70 -5.74 -3.90
N TRP A 37 -4.09 -4.57 -4.08
CA TRP A 37 -3.26 -3.91 -3.07
C TRP A 37 -3.15 -2.40 -3.24
N LEU A 38 -2.69 -1.74 -2.17
CA LEU A 38 -2.16 -0.37 -2.19
C LEU A 38 -0.66 -0.38 -1.92
N ARG A 39 0.09 0.36 -2.72
CA ARG A 39 1.51 0.67 -2.50
C ARG A 39 1.65 2.11 -2.06
N LEU A 40 2.43 2.31 -1.01
CA LEU A 40 2.78 3.62 -0.47
C LEU A 40 4.30 3.82 -0.65
N ASP A 41 4.69 4.72 -1.54
CA ASP A 41 6.09 5.12 -1.66
C ASP A 41 6.30 6.42 -0.88
N LEU A 42 7.16 6.36 0.15
CA LEU A 42 7.54 7.50 0.98
C LEU A 42 8.76 8.19 0.38
N GLY A 43 8.62 9.47 0.03
CA GLY A 43 9.69 10.31 -0.49
C GLY A 43 9.98 11.49 0.45
N MET A 44 11.10 12.17 0.19
CA MET A 44 11.40 13.45 0.82
C MET A 44 10.56 14.57 0.17
N GLY A 45 10.16 15.56 0.96
CA GLY A 45 9.56 16.80 0.47
C GLY A 45 10.56 17.94 0.36
N ASP A 46 10.07 19.17 0.22
CA ASP A 46 10.90 20.36 0.03
C ASP A 46 11.58 20.81 1.33
N GLY A 47 10.90 20.71 2.47
CA GLY A 47 11.46 20.91 3.80
C GLY A 47 12.22 19.69 4.32
N GLU A 48 13.11 19.92 5.29
CA GLU A 48 13.92 18.88 5.95
C GLU A 48 13.05 17.77 6.57
N ASP A 49 11.92 18.15 7.15
CA ASP A 49 10.96 17.25 7.78
C ASP A 49 9.76 16.89 6.89
N ASP A 50 9.69 17.45 5.68
CA ASP A 50 8.59 17.19 4.77
C ASP A 50 8.73 15.80 4.15
N ARG A 51 7.60 15.12 3.97
CA ARG A 51 7.52 13.83 3.30
C ARG A 51 6.45 13.87 2.25
N THR A 52 6.73 13.23 1.12
CA THR A 52 5.74 12.96 0.08
C THR A 52 5.30 11.51 0.19
N VAL A 53 4.02 11.25 -0.04
CA VAL A 53 3.47 9.89 -0.09
C VAL A 53 2.82 9.70 -1.44
N ARG A 54 3.40 8.83 -2.27
CA ARG A 54 2.76 8.40 -3.52
C ARG A 54 1.96 7.14 -3.23
N ILE A 55 0.68 7.20 -3.53
CA ILE A 55 -0.24 6.08 -3.36
C ILE A 55 -0.56 5.51 -4.74
N THR A 56 -0.30 4.22 -4.93
CA THR A 56 -0.65 3.49 -6.16
C THR A 56 -1.56 2.32 -5.78
N ALA A 57 -2.68 2.18 -6.48
CA ALA A 57 -3.60 1.07 -6.31
C ALA A 57 -3.49 0.08 -7.46
N ARG A 58 -3.65 -1.22 -7.14
CA ARG A 58 -3.85 -2.29 -8.11
C ARG A 58 -5.05 -3.12 -7.68
N GLY A 59 -5.85 -3.59 -8.65
CA GLY A 59 -7.03 -4.41 -8.39
C GLY A 59 -8.35 -3.63 -8.41
N GLY A 60 -9.45 -4.37 -8.60
CA GLY A 60 -10.79 -3.80 -8.74
C GLY A 60 -11.33 -3.21 -7.44
N SER A 61 -10.98 -3.79 -6.29
CA SER A 61 -11.55 -3.38 -5.02
C SER A 61 -11.06 -1.99 -4.58
N TRP A 62 -9.83 -1.62 -4.94
CA TRP A 62 -9.33 -0.26 -4.71
C TRP A 62 -9.87 0.77 -5.69
N SER A 63 -10.22 0.36 -6.91
CA SER A 63 -10.86 1.26 -7.88
C SER A 63 -12.18 1.82 -7.33
N GLU A 64 -12.97 0.98 -6.66
CA GLU A 64 -14.23 1.39 -6.02
C GLU A 64 -14.00 2.30 -4.80
N ARG A 65 -12.93 2.05 -4.02
CA ARG A 65 -12.58 2.82 -2.82
C ARG A 65 -11.82 4.11 -3.11
N TRP A 66 -11.31 4.28 -4.33
CA TRP A 66 -10.38 5.37 -4.69
C TRP A 66 -10.96 6.76 -4.47
N SER A 67 -12.24 6.96 -4.80
CA SER A 67 -12.91 8.25 -4.60
C SER A 67 -13.00 8.62 -3.12
N ALA A 68 -13.39 7.67 -2.26
CA ALA A 68 -13.46 7.88 -0.81
C ALA A 68 -12.08 8.11 -0.19
N LEU A 69 -11.06 7.38 -0.65
CA LEU A 69 -9.67 7.58 -0.24
C LEU A 69 -9.18 8.98 -0.60
N THR A 70 -9.38 9.41 -1.84
CA THR A 70 -8.99 10.74 -2.34
C THR A 70 -9.67 11.84 -1.53
N ALA A 71 -10.98 11.72 -1.27
CA ALA A 71 -11.71 12.68 -0.46
C ALA A 71 -11.16 12.77 0.98
N SER A 72 -10.83 11.63 1.58
CA SER A 72 -10.25 11.56 2.94
C SER A 72 -8.87 12.21 3.01
N LEU A 73 -8.10 12.13 1.92
CA LEU A 73 -6.76 12.71 1.81
C LEU A 73 -6.76 14.17 1.33
N GLY A 74 -7.92 14.78 1.08
CA GLY A 74 -8.04 16.07 0.40
C GLY A 74 -7.15 17.19 0.93
N ARG A 75 -6.92 17.26 2.26
CA ARG A 75 -6.06 18.29 2.87
C ARG A 75 -4.56 18.13 2.60
N TRP A 76 -4.14 16.96 2.14
CA TRP A 76 -2.73 16.62 1.88
C TRP A 76 -2.44 16.37 0.40
N LEU A 77 -3.46 16.46 -0.46
CA LEU A 77 -3.25 16.31 -1.90
C LEU A 77 -2.36 17.45 -2.40
N VAL A 78 -1.26 17.08 -3.02
CA VAL A 78 -0.39 17.99 -3.76
C VAL A 78 -0.78 17.96 -5.24
N PRO A 79 -0.66 19.07 -5.97
CA PRO A 79 -0.79 19.06 -7.43
C PRO A 79 0.17 18.06 -8.05
N ALA A 80 -0.28 17.37 -9.10
CA ALA A 80 0.55 16.46 -9.89
C ALA A 80 1.61 17.19 -10.72
#